data_AF-A0A1W9S1H7-F1
#
_entry.id   AF-A0A1W9S1H7-F1
#
_cell.length_a   1.000
_cell.length_b   1.000
_cell.length_c   1.000
_cell.angle_alpha   90.00
_cell.angle_beta   90.00
_cell.angle_gamma   90.00
#
_symmetry.space_group_name_H-M   'P 1'
#
loop_
_entity.id
_entity.type
_entity.pdbx_description
1 polymer ?
#
loop_
_entity_poly.entity_id
_entity_poly.type
_entity_poly.pdbx_seq_one_letter_code
_entity_poly.pdbx_strand_id
1 'polypeptide(L)'
;ALQYPPFSRLIQVLITGKDRTQTISCAERLGEICRSLQSEQATYQRNVKVLGPIAAPIARIKNRYRWQLLLKGLKAGPLHGLTKAAMNRISREIPGKSVKILVDVDPVDMM
;
A
#
# COMPACT_ATOMS: atom_id res chain seq x y z
N ALA A 1 6.83 -24.63 6.40
CA ALA A 1 7.56 -23.96 5.30
C ALA A 1 7.35 -22.45 5.40
N LEU A 2 8.39 -21.70 5.76
CA LEU A 2 8.38 -20.24 5.84
C LEU A 2 8.36 -19.67 4.41
N GLN A 3 7.22 -19.12 4.01
CA GLN A 3 6.96 -18.57 2.66
C GLN A 3 7.65 -17.22 2.47
N TYR A 4 8.98 -17.25 2.34
CA TYR A 4 9.80 -16.18 1.79
C TYR A 4 10.21 -16.56 0.34
N PRO A 5 10.56 -15.58 -0.52
CA PRO A 5 10.40 -15.65 -1.97
C PRO A 5 11.21 -16.80 -2.58
N PRO A 6 10.52 -17.70 -3.33
CA PRO A 6 10.25 -17.42 -4.74
C PRO A 6 8.76 -17.54 -5.17
N PHE A 7 7.82 -17.73 -4.22
CA PHE A 7 6.40 -18.01 -4.56
C PHE A 7 5.38 -16.92 -4.20
N SER A 8 5.76 -15.86 -3.49
CA SER A 8 4.87 -14.75 -3.16
C SER A 8 5.48 -13.41 -3.55
N ARG A 9 4.68 -12.57 -4.20
CA ARG A 9 4.98 -11.20 -4.61
C ARG A 9 4.51 -10.22 -3.53
N LEU A 10 5.23 -9.13 -3.37
CA LEU A 10 4.95 -8.11 -2.36
C LEU A 10 5.00 -6.73 -2.99
N ILE A 11 4.01 -5.88 -2.72
CA ILE A 11 4.05 -4.47 -3.10
C ILE A 11 3.98 -3.66 -1.82
N GLN A 12 4.95 -2.77 -1.63
CA GLN A 12 4.95 -1.80 -0.56
C GLN A 12 4.48 -0.46 -1.09
N VAL A 13 3.44 0.09 -0.46
CA VAL A 13 2.99 1.46 -0.71
C VAL A 13 3.38 2.31 0.48
N LEU A 14 4.35 3.19 0.30
CA LEU A 14 4.87 4.10 1.31
C LEU A 14 4.22 5.48 1.16
N ILE A 15 3.55 5.92 2.21
CA ILE A 15 2.87 7.21 2.32
C ILE A 15 3.73 8.12 3.21
N THR A 16 4.13 9.28 2.71
CA THR A 16 4.94 10.26 3.46
C THR A 16 4.39 11.67 3.36
N GLY A 17 4.28 12.38 4.48
CA GLY A 17 3.79 13.76 4.52
C GLY A 17 4.44 14.57 5.65
N LYS A 18 4.37 15.90 5.55
CA LYS A 18 4.83 16.80 6.64
C LYS A 18 3.78 16.90 7.76
N ASP A 19 2.51 16.85 7.38
CA ASP A 19 1.38 16.86 8.30
C ASP A 19 1.03 15.43 8.72
N ARG A 20 1.00 15.19 10.04
CA ARG A 20 0.70 13.86 10.61
C ARG A 20 -0.71 13.42 10.24
N THR A 21 -1.69 14.28 10.50
CA THR A 21 -3.13 13.98 10.34
C THR A 21 -3.44 13.68 8.89
N GLN A 22 -2.93 14.48 7.95
CA GLN A 22 -3.13 14.24 6.52
C GLN A 22 -2.45 12.95 6.04
N THR A 23 -1.26 12.63 6.58
CA THR A 23 -0.55 11.39 6.23
C THR A 23 -1.31 10.16 6.72
N ILE A 24 -1.82 10.20 7.95
CA ILE A 24 -2.61 9.10 8.55
C ILE A 24 -3.91 8.91 7.78
N SER A 25 -4.67 9.99 7.59
CA SER A 25 -5.94 9.95 6.86
C SER A 25 -5.77 9.43 5.42
N CYS A 26 -4.70 9.83 4.73
CA CYS A 26 -4.37 9.30 3.41
C CYS A 26 -4.05 7.79 3.45
N ALA A 27 -3.28 7.33 4.44
CA ALA A 27 -2.94 5.92 4.59
C ALA A 27 -4.17 5.06 4.94
N GLU A 28 -5.01 5.53 5.85
CA GLU A 28 -6.30 4.91 6.22
C GLU A 28 -7.21 4.79 5.00
N ARG A 29 -7.39 5.91 4.29
CA ARG A 29 -8.24 5.96 3.10
C ARG A 29 -7.74 5.02 2.01
N LEU A 30 -6.44 4.97 1.78
CA LEU A 30 -5.85 4.04 0.83
C LEU A 30 -6.07 2.58 1.25
N GLY A 31 -5.94 2.27 2.54
CA GLY A 31 -6.24 0.95 3.09
C GLY A 31 -7.70 0.54 2.88
N GLU A 32 -8.64 1.45 3.10
CA GLU A 32 -10.07 1.23 2.83
C GLU A 32 -10.34 0.97 1.35
N ILE A 33 -9.77 1.78 0.45
CA ILE A 33 -9.90 1.59 -1.00
C ILE A 33 -9.38 0.21 -1.41
N CYS A 34 -8.21 -0.19 -0.91
CA CYS A 34 -7.65 -1.51 -1.20
C CYS A 34 -8.55 -2.64 -0.71
N ARG A 35 -9.14 -2.52 0.48
CA ARG A 35 -10.10 -3.50 1.02
C ARG A 35 -11.40 -3.55 0.23
N SER A 36 -11.94 -2.40 -0.15
CA SER A 36 -13.12 -2.31 -1.03
C SER A 36 -12.87 -3.04 -2.35
N LEU A 37 -11.79 -2.67 -3.05
CA LEU A 37 -11.40 -3.31 -4.32
C LEU A 37 -11.17 -4.81 -4.16
N GLN A 38 -10.53 -5.23 -3.07
CA GLN A 38 -10.33 -6.65 -2.76
C GLN A 38 -11.66 -7.40 -2.63
N SER A 39 -12.67 -6.79 -2.00
CA SER A 39 -14.00 -7.38 -1.81
C SER A 39 -14.88 -7.37 -3.07
N GLU A 40 -14.65 -6.41 -3.98
CA GLU A 40 -15.41 -6.27 -5.23
C GLU A 40 -15.13 -7.40 -6.24
N GLN A 41 -14.00 -8.09 -6.13
CA GLN A 41 -13.63 -9.16 -7.06
C GLN A 41 -13.09 -10.40 -6.33
N ALA A 42 -13.74 -11.54 -6.55
CA ALA A 42 -13.31 -12.83 -6.00
C ALA A 42 -11.87 -13.21 -6.39
N THR A 43 -11.38 -12.72 -7.52
CA THR A 43 -9.98 -12.88 -7.95
C THR A 43 -9.02 -12.15 -7.01
N TYR A 44 -9.30 -10.91 -6.64
CA TYR A 44 -8.47 -10.17 -5.69
C TYR A 44 -8.57 -10.76 -4.28
N GLN A 45 -9.78 -11.09 -3.83
CA GLN A 45 -10.01 -11.70 -2.52
C GLN A 45 -9.19 -12.98 -2.30
N ARG A 46 -9.06 -13.83 -3.32
CA ARG A 46 -8.31 -15.09 -3.22
C ARG A 46 -6.80 -14.93 -3.40
N ASN A 47 -6.36 -13.93 -4.16
CA ASN A 47 -4.96 -13.84 -4.60
C ASN A 47 -4.17 -12.70 -3.95
N VAL A 48 -4.83 -11.74 -3.31
CA VAL A 48 -4.23 -10.55 -2.70
C VAL A 48 -4.64 -10.48 -1.24
N LYS A 49 -3.70 -10.22 -0.35
CA LYS A 49 -3.90 -9.85 1.05
C LYS A 49 -3.42 -8.43 1.26
N VAL A 50 -4.28 -7.60 1.83
CA VAL A 50 -3.96 -6.23 2.24
C VAL A 50 -3.50 -6.25 3.70
N LEU A 51 -2.29 -5.79 3.97
CA LEU A 51 -1.69 -5.73 5.31
C LEU A 51 -1.42 -4.25 5.66
N GLY A 52 -1.96 -3.82 6.79
CA GLY A 52 -1.93 -2.41 7.21
C GLY A 52 -3.23 -1.66 6.88
N PRO A 53 -3.21 -0.32 6.91
CA PRO A 53 -2.04 0.55 6.99
C PRO A 53 -1.38 0.51 8.38
N ILE A 54 -0.05 0.51 8.42
CA ILE A 54 0.74 0.52 9.67
C ILE A 54 1.73 1.68 9.62
N ALA A 55 2.07 2.24 10.78
CA ALA A 55 3.20 3.17 10.87
C ALA A 55 4.46 2.47 10.33
N ALA A 56 5.25 3.18 9.52
CA ALA A 56 6.51 2.62 9.06
C ALA A 56 7.45 2.36 10.26
N PRO A 57 8.38 1.39 10.18
CA PRO A 57 9.30 1.04 11.27
C PRO A 57 10.05 2.25 11.85
N ILE A 58 10.29 3.26 11.00
CA ILE A 58 10.71 4.59 11.42
C ILE A 58 9.57 5.56 11.13
N ALA A 59 8.78 5.86 12.17
CA ALA A 59 7.56 6.66 12.07
C ALA A 59 7.80 8.10 11.55
N ARG A 60 9.04 8.61 11.65
CA ARG A 60 9.39 9.96 11.23
C ARG A 60 10.84 10.07 10.75
N ILE A 61 11.05 10.58 9.53
CA ILE A 61 12.37 10.90 8.97
C ILE A 61 12.33 12.33 8.42
N LYS A 62 13.33 13.16 8.74
CA LYS A 62 13.45 14.55 8.24
C LYS A 62 12.14 15.36 8.39
N ASN A 63 11.50 15.27 9.56
CA ASN A 63 10.23 15.95 9.87
C ASN A 63 9.04 15.51 8.98
N ARG A 64 9.11 14.32 8.36
CA ARG A 64 8.01 13.71 7.61
C ARG A 64 7.54 12.44 8.29
N TYR A 65 6.23 12.31 8.46
CA TYR A 65 5.58 11.10 8.94
C TYR A 65 5.57 10.05 7.84
N ARG A 66 5.76 8.79 8.22
CA ARG A 66 5.84 7.66 7.30
C ARG A 66 4.86 6.57 7.69
N TRP A 67 4.04 6.18 6.74
CA TRP A 67 3.05 5.11 6.85
C TRP A 67 3.20 4.17 5.68
N GLN A 68 2.86 2.91 5.87
CA GLN A 68 2.97 1.94 4.79
C GLN A 68 1.77 1.00 4.75
N LEU A 69 1.45 0.58 3.53
CA LEU A 69 0.52 -0.50 3.23
C LEU A 69 1.30 -1.58 2.48
N LEU A 70 1.10 -2.83 2.84
CA LEU A 70 1.73 -3.96 2.17
C LEU A 70 0.65 -4.79 1.48
N LEU A 71 0.82 -5.04 0.19
CA LEU A 71 -0.05 -5.90 -0.61
C LEU A 71 0.73 -7.17 -0.93
N LYS A 72 0.30 -8.30 -0.36
CA LYS A 72 0.94 -9.60 -0.59
C LYS A 72 0.07 -10.45 -1.48
N GLY A 73 0.65 -11.16 -2.44
CA GLY A 73 -0.12 -12.04 -3.31
C GLY A 73 0.72 -13.11 -3.97
N LEU A 74 0.05 -14.11 -4.54
CA LEU A 74 0.72 -15.22 -5.25
C LEU A 74 0.93 -14.92 -6.74
N LYS A 75 0.16 -13.97 -7.29
CA LYS A 75 0.18 -13.61 -8.70
C LYS A 75 0.40 -12.11 -8.87
N ALA A 76 1.33 -11.73 -9.75
CA ALA A 76 1.64 -10.33 -10.03
C ALA A 76 0.46 -9.58 -10.69
N GLY A 77 -0.28 -10.23 -11.59
CA GLY A 77 -1.42 -9.61 -12.29
C GLY A 77 -2.48 -9.02 -11.35
N PRO A 78 -3.07 -9.82 -10.44
CA PRO A 78 -4.03 -9.32 -9.45
C PRO A 78 -3.47 -8.22 -8.54
N LEU A 79 -2.21 -8.33 -8.12
CA LEU A 79 -1.54 -7.30 -7.30
C LEU A 79 -1.40 -5.98 -8.05
N HIS A 80 -0.90 -6.01 -9.28
CA HIS A 80 -0.73 -4.82 -10.12
C HIS A 80 -2.09 -4.19 -10.44
N GLY A 81 -3.09 -5.01 -10.75
CA GLY A 81 -4.46 -4.56 -11.02
C GLY A 81 -5.07 -3.80 -9.83
N LEU A 82 -5.05 -4.41 -8.64
CA LEU A 82 -5.55 -3.78 -7.42
C LEU A 82 -4.78 -2.51 -7.07
N THR A 83 -3.44 -2.54 -7.15
CA THR A 83 -2.59 -1.38 -6.85
C THR A 83 -2.88 -0.22 -7.81
N LYS A 84 -2.97 -0.49 -9.12
CA LYS A 84 -3.29 0.53 -10.13
C LYS A 84 -4.68 1.13 -9.91
N ALA A 85 -5.68 0.30 -9.60
CA ALA A 85 -7.03 0.77 -9.29
C ALA A 85 -7.04 1.64 -8.03
N ALA A 86 -6.33 1.23 -6.97
CA ALA A 86 -6.20 2.00 -5.75
C ALA A 86 -5.52 3.36 -5.97
N MET A 87 -4.42 3.40 -6.74
CA MET A 87 -3.72 4.63 -7.11
C MET A 87 -4.58 5.58 -7.94
N ASN A 88 -5.38 5.04 -8.86
CA ASN A 88 -6.31 5.84 -9.66
C ASN A 88 -7.48 6.40 -8.85
N ARG A 89 -7.87 5.77 -7.74
CA ARG A 89 -8.96 6.24 -6.88
C ARG A 89 -8.45 7.27 -5.87
N ILE A 90 -7.31 6.99 -5.22
CA ILE A 90 -6.72 7.94 -4.25
C ILE A 90 -6.26 9.24 -4.92
N SER A 91 -5.76 9.20 -6.17
CA SER A 91 -5.34 10.41 -6.89
C SER A 91 -6.51 11.35 -7.22
N ARG A 92 -7.72 10.82 -7.35
CA ARG A 92 -8.96 11.59 -7.53
C ARG A 92 -9.47 12.19 -6.22
N GLU A 93 -9.30 11.47 -5.12
CA GLU A 93 -9.79 11.89 -3.80
C GLU A 93 -8.82 12.83 -3.07
N ILE A 94 -7.50 12.66 -3.26
CA ILE A 94 -6.45 13.43 -2.59
C ILE A 94 -5.50 14.02 -3.65
N PRO A 95 -5.68 15.28 -4.05
CA PRO A 95 -4.77 15.95 -4.97
C PRO A 95 -3.37 16.06 -4.36
N GLY A 96 -2.34 15.60 -5.09
CA GLY A 96 -1.00 15.24 -4.61
C GLY A 96 -0.07 16.35 -4.05
N LYS A 97 -0.60 17.42 -3.44
CA LYS A 97 0.22 18.53 -2.91
C LYS A 97 0.69 18.32 -1.47
N SER A 98 -0.04 17.58 -0.63
CA SER A 98 0.29 17.47 0.80
C SER A 98 1.03 16.18 1.20
N VAL A 99 0.73 15.07 0.51
CA VAL A 99 1.23 13.74 0.84
C VAL A 99 1.83 13.10 -0.40
N LYS A 100 3.01 12.49 -0.25
CA LYS A 100 3.68 11.72 -1.30
C LYS A 100 3.40 10.23 -1.10
N ILE A 101 2.95 9.57 -2.15
CA ILE A 101 2.75 8.12 -2.17
C ILE A 101 3.82 7.53 -3.10
N LEU A 102 4.59 6.57 -2.60
CA LEU A 102 5.57 5.80 -3.35
C LEU A 102 5.10 4.35 -3.40
N VAL A 103 5.18 3.72 -4.56
CA VAL A 103 4.83 2.30 -4.75
C VAL A 103 6.09 1.57 -5.16
N ASP A 104 6.47 0.59 -4.37
CA ASP A 104 7.60 -0.30 -4.62
C ASP A 104 7.08 -1.72 -4.86
N VAL A 105 7.45 -2.31 -6.00
CA VAL A 105 6.99 -3.62 -6.46
C VAL A 105 8.13 -4.61 -6.29
N ASP A 106 7.91 -5.63 -5.47
CA ASP A 106 8.91 -6.58 -4.98
C ASP A 106 10.11 -5.87 -4.33
N PRO A 107 9.90 -5.13 -3.22
CA PRO A 107 10.98 -4.45 -2.52
C PRO A 107 12.05 -5.48 -2.13
N VAL A 108 13.24 -5.33 -2.71
CA VAL A 108 14.37 -6.26 -2.52
C VAL A 108 15.00 -6.09 -1.14
N ASP A 109 14.79 -4.93 -0.51
CA ASP A 109 15.23 -4.60 0.85
C ASP A 109 14.04 -4.56 1.83
N MET A 110 13.74 -5.72 2.41
CA MET A 110 13.18 -5.80 3.77
C MET A 110 14.26 -6.34 4.69
N MET A 111 15.37 -5.61 4.80
CA MET A 111 16.36 -5.76 5.88
C MET A 111 16.09 -4.73 6.99
#